data_AF-A0A0J9C6X0-F1
#
_entry.id   AF-A0A0J9C6X0-F1
#
_cell.length_a   1.000
_cell.length_b   1.000
_cell.length_c   1.000
_cell.angle_alpha   90.00
_cell.angle_beta   90.00
_cell.angle_gamma   90.00
#
_symmetry.space_group_name_H-M   'P 1'
#
loop_
_entity.id
_entity.type
_entity.pdbx_description
1 polymer ?
#
loop_
_entity_poly.entity_id
_entity_poly.type
_entity_poly.pdbx_seq_one_letter_code
_entity_poly.pdbx_strand_id
1 'polypeptide(L)'
;MKSSTDLQRLLESIDRRSYPAYKDARGSYDFNDYVLSIDHVQGDPFASPSKLSVWIPHEKAGYPAEYFDTPWKQTALEDYMVRQFYQEIATFNFKAKGSGKSGLITTSRPGPEILSRTACKCGPKGITARFEAGFPANGRTINSGELIKILFDFLPRCVKHVFYFKNRKPEEVLSVIHLAEDQQFIRRELERLDLVSFVADKAVLPRESGISSRPMKGSVPFSSPQSLRTELDLPHHGRLTGMGLRRGITLIVGGGYHGKSTLLKALEAGVYNHVAGDGREYVITDSTAMKLRAEDGRSIQNTDISLFINDLPNKKNTKCFSTEDASGSTSQAAAVIEGIEAGSRAFLIDEDTSATNFMVRDDLMQKIISRSKEPITPFIERARDLYENAGISTIMVAGSSGAYFYIADTIIQMDCYEPLDITDKTKAFCASYGAEPITRAPGFALPARGRKLQTGTSTSGLSNSGLSASGRSGQSQNAQPEEHGKGGYRQGGSYGRGRGGRDGARGGYGSQGGREERIKVKVYGKDSLQVGKSPVDLRFVEQLIDPEQTNALAQMLRYCVEHQLLERYTVADTVTLLEKEIKKGGITAVSDTSYAACGLCMPRTQEIFACINRYRG
;
A
#
# COMPACT_ATOMS: atom_id res chain seq x y z
N MET A 1 8.28 20.69 32.54
CA MET A 1 9.19 20.49 31.39
C MET A 1 10.61 20.76 31.89
N LYS A 2 11.64 20.05 31.41
CA LYS A 2 13.04 20.35 31.77
C LYS A 2 13.61 21.39 30.80
N SER A 3 14.67 22.11 31.15
CA SER A 3 15.37 22.98 30.19
C SER A 3 16.33 22.19 29.29
N SER A 4 16.71 22.76 28.15
CA SER A 4 17.81 22.25 27.31
C SER A 4 19.13 22.17 28.09
N THR A 5 19.40 23.10 29.02
CA THR A 5 20.57 23.06 29.91
C THR A 5 20.55 21.85 30.84
N ASP A 6 19.38 21.42 31.33
CA ASP A 6 19.26 20.21 32.16
C ASP A 6 19.53 18.94 31.35
N LEU A 7 19.15 18.91 30.06
CA LEU A 7 19.54 17.83 29.15
C LEU A 7 21.04 17.80 28.93
N GLN A 8 21.66 18.96 28.67
CA GLN A 8 23.11 19.03 28.45
C GLN A 8 23.89 18.52 29.67
N ARG A 9 23.58 19.03 30.87
CA ARG A 9 24.21 18.58 32.13
C ARG A 9 24.00 17.09 32.38
N LEU A 10 22.81 16.55 32.06
CA LEU A 10 22.53 15.13 32.16
C LEU A 10 23.44 14.33 31.22
N LEU A 11 23.53 14.72 29.94
CA LEU A 11 24.37 14.06 28.93
C LEU A 11 25.86 14.09 29.33
N GLU A 12 26.35 15.23 29.81
CA GLU A 12 27.72 15.37 30.35
C GLU A 12 27.94 14.43 31.56
N SER A 13 26.97 14.32 32.48
CA SER A 13 27.08 13.47 33.66
C SER A 13 27.09 11.96 33.39
N ILE A 14 26.55 11.53 32.24
CA ILE A 14 26.51 10.12 31.81
C ILE A 14 27.59 9.77 30.78
N ASP A 15 28.50 10.69 30.44
CA ASP A 15 29.60 10.38 29.52
C ASP A 15 30.43 9.19 30.02
N ARG A 16 30.88 8.36 29.09
CA ARG A 16 31.65 7.12 29.36
C ARG A 16 30.96 6.09 30.28
N ARG A 17 29.69 6.27 30.66
CA ARG A 17 28.90 5.21 31.34
C ARG A 17 28.47 4.12 30.37
N SER A 18 27.87 3.06 30.90
CA SER A 18 27.26 2.01 30.07
C SER A 18 26.03 2.54 29.33
N TYR A 19 25.83 2.05 28.10
CA TYR A 19 24.75 2.50 27.20
C TYR A 19 23.35 2.65 27.81
N PRO A 20 22.87 1.76 28.71
CA PRO A 20 21.53 1.89 29.31
C PRO A 20 21.29 3.20 30.07
N ALA A 21 22.32 3.92 30.51
CA ALA A 21 22.18 5.22 31.18
C ALA A 21 21.57 6.31 30.27
N TYR A 22 21.58 6.14 28.94
CA TYR A 22 20.83 7.05 28.05
C TYR A 22 19.32 7.04 28.32
N LYS A 23 18.76 6.01 28.97
CA LYS A 23 17.33 5.95 29.31
C LYS A 23 16.88 7.09 30.22
N ASP A 24 17.80 7.65 31.02
CA ASP A 24 17.54 8.78 31.90
C ASP A 24 17.30 10.09 31.13
N ALA A 25 17.74 10.15 29.87
CA ALA A 25 17.50 11.26 28.94
C ALA A 25 16.10 11.20 28.28
N ARG A 26 15.24 10.24 28.64
CA ARG A 26 13.86 10.21 28.17
C ARG A 26 13.04 11.34 28.80
N GLY A 27 12.33 12.11 27.98
CA GLY A 27 11.48 13.21 28.43
C GLY A 27 11.41 14.37 27.43
N SER A 28 10.75 15.46 27.84
CA SER A 28 10.59 16.68 27.04
C SER A 28 11.37 17.85 27.63
N TYR A 29 12.08 18.55 26.75
CA TYR A 29 13.07 19.56 27.04
C TYR A 29 12.80 20.83 26.25
N ASP A 30 12.79 21.96 26.93
CA ASP A 30 12.55 23.27 26.34
C ASP A 30 13.83 23.85 25.71
N PHE A 31 13.80 24.11 24.41
CA PHE A 31 14.87 24.76 23.63
C PHE A 31 14.51 26.22 23.29
N ASN A 32 13.60 26.84 24.07
CA ASN A 32 13.03 28.19 23.96
C ASN A 32 12.17 28.43 22.72
N ASP A 33 12.69 28.12 21.53
CA ASP A 33 11.96 28.27 20.27
C ASP A 33 11.06 27.05 19.96
N TYR A 34 11.42 25.88 20.48
CA TYR A 34 10.72 24.60 20.30
C TYR A 34 10.94 23.66 21.49
N VAL A 35 10.12 22.62 21.60
CA VAL A 35 10.29 21.55 22.59
C VAL A 35 10.88 20.32 21.90
N LEU A 36 11.98 19.78 22.44
CA LEU A 36 12.54 18.49 22.04
C LEU A 36 12.03 17.39 22.98
N SER A 37 11.44 16.33 22.44
CA SER A 37 11.10 15.12 23.17
C SER A 37 11.99 13.95 22.74
N ILE A 38 12.57 13.26 23.71
CA ILE A 38 13.20 11.96 23.53
C ILE A 38 12.16 10.92 23.96
N ASP A 39 11.41 10.42 22.98
CA ASP A 39 10.21 9.60 23.18
C ASP A 39 10.56 8.15 23.54
N HIS A 40 11.60 7.61 22.91
CA HIS A 40 12.13 6.28 23.16
C HIS A 40 13.65 6.24 22.92
N VAL A 41 14.38 5.62 23.84
CA VAL A 41 15.84 5.43 23.75
C VAL A 41 16.14 3.99 23.35
N GLN A 42 16.95 3.81 22.31
CA GLN A 42 17.34 2.47 21.82
C GLN A 42 18.06 1.63 22.89
N GLY A 43 17.87 0.32 22.87
CA GLY A 43 18.39 -0.58 23.92
C GLY A 43 19.90 -0.75 23.89
N ASP A 44 20.51 -0.65 22.71
CA ASP A 44 21.94 -0.74 22.46
C ASP A 44 22.29 0.02 21.15
N PRO A 45 23.58 0.30 20.85
CA PRO A 45 23.99 1.11 19.69
C PRO A 45 23.69 0.49 18.32
N PHE A 46 23.37 -0.80 18.23
CA PHE A 46 23.11 -1.53 16.99
C PHE A 46 21.61 -1.78 16.75
N ALA A 47 20.77 -1.52 17.75
CA ALA A 47 19.32 -1.61 17.66
C ALA A 47 18.71 -0.56 16.70
N SER A 48 17.39 -0.62 16.52
CA SER A 48 16.63 0.45 15.86
C SER A 48 16.83 1.78 16.60
N PRO A 49 17.15 2.88 15.89
CA PRO A 49 17.45 4.19 16.50
C PRO A 49 16.44 4.70 17.52
N SER A 50 16.93 5.54 18.43
CA SER A 50 16.08 6.28 19.38
C SER A 50 15.04 7.09 18.61
N LYS A 51 13.81 7.18 19.13
CA LYS A 51 12.71 7.94 18.52
C LYS A 51 12.59 9.28 19.22
N LEU A 52 12.56 10.36 18.44
CA LEU A 52 12.52 11.73 18.92
C LEU A 52 11.44 12.51 18.17
N SER A 53 10.97 13.58 18.80
CA SER A 53 10.10 14.54 18.17
C SER A 53 10.46 15.96 18.58
N VAL A 54 10.20 16.92 17.70
CA VAL A 54 10.19 18.34 18.03
C VAL A 54 8.78 18.89 17.88
N TRP A 55 8.39 19.79 18.77
CA TRP A 55 7.14 20.54 18.68
C TRP A 55 7.41 22.05 18.67
N ILE A 56 6.89 22.74 17.65
CA ILE A 56 7.06 24.16 17.41
C ILE A 56 5.68 24.84 17.51
N PRO A 57 5.46 25.82 18.41
CA PRO A 57 4.21 26.58 18.45
C PRO A 57 3.94 27.31 17.13
N HIS A 58 2.68 27.42 16.70
CA HIS A 58 2.34 28.14 15.46
C HIS A 58 2.82 29.61 15.45
N GLU A 59 2.76 30.29 16.59
CA GLU A 59 3.30 31.65 16.79
C GLU A 59 4.80 31.75 16.45
N LYS A 60 5.58 30.70 16.73
CA LYS A 60 7.02 30.64 16.44
C LYS A 60 7.29 30.17 15.01
N ALA A 61 6.52 29.19 14.53
CA ALA A 61 6.64 28.64 13.19
C ALA A 61 6.28 29.66 12.10
N GLY A 62 5.27 30.49 12.33
CA GLY A 62 4.91 31.61 11.44
C GLY A 62 4.35 31.22 10.06
N TYR A 63 3.94 29.96 9.88
CA TYR A 63 3.25 29.53 8.65
C TYR A 63 1.81 30.08 8.63
N PRO A 64 1.34 30.66 7.49
CA PRO A 64 -0.05 31.10 7.34
C PRO A 64 -1.05 29.96 7.60
N ALA A 65 -2.10 30.24 8.39
CA ALA A 65 -3.11 29.23 8.74
C ALA A 65 -3.88 28.70 7.52
N GLU A 66 -4.08 29.55 6.51
CA GLU A 66 -4.64 29.23 5.19
C GLU A 66 -3.85 28.15 4.41
N TYR A 67 -2.59 27.86 4.78
CA TYR A 67 -1.80 26.80 4.15
C TYR A 67 -2.09 25.40 4.76
N PHE A 68 -2.92 25.32 5.81
CA PHE A 68 -3.29 24.04 6.46
C PHE A 68 -4.70 24.03 7.06
N ASP A 69 -5.59 24.90 6.55
CA ASP A 69 -7.01 24.99 6.91
C ASP A 69 -7.87 23.79 6.43
N THR A 70 -7.38 23.05 5.44
CA THR A 70 -8.09 22.00 4.70
C THR A 70 -7.20 20.77 4.53
N PRO A 71 -7.77 19.55 4.45
CA PRO A 71 -6.98 18.32 4.52
C PRO A 71 -5.92 18.16 3.42
N TRP A 72 -6.20 18.60 2.18
CA TRP A 72 -5.25 18.50 1.06
C TRP A 72 -4.08 19.49 1.19
N LYS A 73 -4.35 20.76 1.53
CA LYS A 73 -3.31 21.76 1.81
C LYS A 73 -2.45 21.35 3.01
N GLN A 74 -3.10 20.93 4.10
CA GLN A 74 -2.41 20.41 5.28
C GLN A 74 -1.49 19.23 4.96
N THR A 75 -1.98 18.24 4.19
CA THR A 75 -1.18 17.06 3.84
C THR A 75 0.00 17.42 2.95
N ALA A 76 -0.19 18.34 1.98
CA ALA A 76 0.88 18.81 1.12
C ALA A 76 1.95 19.61 1.89
N LEU A 77 1.54 20.45 2.84
CA LEU A 77 2.47 21.19 3.71
C LEU A 77 3.26 20.25 4.64
N GLU A 78 2.57 19.27 5.25
CA GLU A 78 3.20 18.24 6.10
C GLU A 78 4.21 17.40 5.30
N ASP A 79 3.85 16.94 4.11
CA ASP A 79 4.72 16.17 3.20
C ASP A 79 5.92 16.99 2.72
N TYR A 80 5.72 18.26 2.35
CA TYR A 80 6.79 19.20 2.03
C TYR A 80 7.77 19.37 3.20
N MET A 81 7.28 19.62 4.40
CA MET A 81 8.13 19.74 5.61
C MET A 81 8.94 18.46 5.86
N VAL A 82 8.37 17.28 5.67
CA VAL A 82 9.11 16.00 5.77
C VAL A 82 10.24 15.91 4.74
N ARG A 83 9.98 16.27 3.47
CA ARG A 83 11.00 16.27 2.41
C ARG A 83 12.15 17.23 2.72
N GLN A 84 11.83 18.47 3.11
CA GLN A 84 12.85 19.46 3.47
C GLN A 84 13.64 19.00 4.71
N PHE A 85 12.97 18.46 5.73
CA PHE A 85 13.65 17.98 6.94
C PHE A 85 14.55 16.77 6.64
N TYR A 86 14.11 15.83 5.79
CA TYR A 86 14.94 14.74 5.31
C TYR A 86 16.21 15.23 4.57
N GLN A 87 16.08 16.23 3.70
CA GLN A 87 17.21 16.82 3.00
C GLN A 87 18.21 17.50 3.95
N GLU A 88 17.72 18.30 4.90
CA GLU A 88 18.56 19.00 5.88
C GLU A 88 19.31 18.02 6.80
N ILE A 89 18.63 17.05 7.43
CA ILE A 89 19.28 16.08 8.32
C ILE A 89 20.25 15.16 7.57
N ALA A 90 20.00 14.86 6.29
CA ALA A 90 20.90 14.07 5.47
C ALA A 90 22.29 14.72 5.34
N THR A 91 22.37 16.06 5.38
CA THR A 91 23.66 16.78 5.36
C THR A 91 24.49 16.57 6.64
N PHE A 92 23.88 16.13 7.75
CA PHE A 92 24.54 15.87 9.04
C PHE A 92 24.70 14.39 9.36
N ASN A 93 24.12 13.52 8.54
CA ASN A 93 24.10 12.07 8.76
C ASN A 93 25.52 11.49 8.85
N PHE A 94 25.81 10.73 9.90
CA PHE A 94 27.14 10.17 10.22
C PHE A 94 28.29 11.17 10.38
N LYS A 95 28.04 12.50 10.47
CA LYS A 95 29.08 13.46 10.90
C LYS A 95 29.50 13.25 12.35
N ALA A 96 28.58 12.76 13.18
CA ALA A 96 28.86 12.31 14.54
C ALA A 96 29.38 10.86 14.55
N LYS A 97 30.44 10.58 15.32
CA LYS A 97 31.17 9.29 15.27
C LYS A 97 30.78 8.32 16.39
N GLY A 98 30.78 7.02 16.08
CA GLY A 98 30.63 5.94 17.07
C GLY A 98 30.38 4.56 16.46
N SER A 99 29.97 3.59 17.28
CA SER A 99 29.62 2.21 16.88
C SER A 99 28.17 2.06 16.41
N GLY A 100 27.91 1.06 15.58
CA GLY A 100 26.55 0.67 15.18
C GLY A 100 25.84 1.74 14.35
N LYS A 101 24.72 2.25 14.87
CA LYS A 101 23.91 3.33 14.26
C LYS A 101 24.30 4.73 14.76
N SER A 102 25.36 4.87 15.56
CA SER A 102 25.84 6.17 16.08
C SER A 102 25.89 7.25 14.98
N GLY A 103 25.30 8.41 15.24
CA GLY A 103 25.32 9.55 14.32
C GLY A 103 24.35 9.46 13.14
N LEU A 104 23.57 8.37 13.03
CA LEU A 104 22.44 8.31 12.10
C LEU A 104 21.38 9.33 12.53
N ILE A 105 20.93 10.19 11.62
CA ILE A 105 19.73 11.02 11.80
C ILE A 105 18.84 10.81 10.58
N THR A 106 17.59 10.39 10.79
CA THR A 106 16.65 10.10 9.68
C THR A 106 15.21 10.36 10.07
N THR A 107 14.37 10.72 9.09
CA THR A 107 12.91 10.74 9.18
C THR A 107 12.36 9.92 8.01
N SER A 108 11.04 9.93 7.80
CA SER A 108 10.38 9.34 6.63
C SER A 108 10.96 9.89 5.32
N ARG A 109 10.97 9.06 4.26
CA ARG A 109 11.48 9.42 2.94
C ARG A 109 10.41 9.21 1.86
N PRO A 110 9.51 10.19 1.67
CA PRO A 110 8.41 10.08 0.71
C PRO A 110 8.86 9.79 -0.74
N GLY A 111 8.08 8.97 -1.45
CA GLY A 111 8.07 8.90 -2.92
C GLY A 111 7.51 10.19 -3.54
N PRO A 112 7.33 10.30 -4.86
CA PRO A 112 6.71 11.49 -5.47
C PRO A 112 5.24 11.69 -5.07
N GLU A 113 4.57 10.65 -4.57
CA GLU A 113 3.20 10.71 -4.07
C GLU A 113 3.13 11.41 -2.70
N ILE A 114 2.14 12.30 -2.55
CA ILE A 114 1.89 13.12 -1.35
C ILE A 114 0.90 12.37 -0.45
N LEU A 115 1.33 11.96 0.75
CA LEU A 115 0.54 11.19 1.70
C LEU A 115 0.66 11.71 3.13
N SER A 116 -0.42 11.55 3.91
CA SER A 116 -0.47 11.86 5.34
C SER A 116 0.39 10.87 6.14
N ARG A 117 1.38 11.38 6.89
CA ARG A 117 2.38 10.59 7.63
C ARG A 117 2.50 11.05 9.08
N THR A 118 2.95 10.17 9.98
CA THR A 118 3.28 10.59 11.36
C THR A 118 4.52 11.47 11.44
N ALA A 119 5.38 11.46 10.43
CA ALA A 119 6.64 12.21 10.39
C ALA A 119 6.47 13.73 10.57
N CYS A 120 5.37 14.31 10.10
CA CYS A 120 5.01 15.70 10.41
C CYS A 120 3.51 15.85 10.64
N LYS A 121 3.12 16.69 11.60
CA LYS A 121 1.72 17.06 11.82
C LYS A 121 1.58 18.52 12.21
N CYS A 122 0.88 19.29 11.39
CA CYS A 122 0.35 20.62 11.73
C CYS A 122 -0.88 20.43 12.64
N GLY A 123 -0.66 20.33 13.95
CA GLY A 123 -1.75 20.24 14.92
C GLY A 123 -2.42 21.59 15.19
N PRO A 124 -3.48 21.66 16.00
CA PRO A 124 -4.20 22.91 16.27
C PRO A 124 -3.39 24.01 16.96
N LYS A 125 -2.28 23.66 17.65
CA LYS A 125 -1.44 24.59 18.43
C LYS A 125 -0.02 24.77 17.89
N GLY A 126 0.40 23.95 16.93
CA GLY A 126 1.78 23.92 16.48
C GLY A 126 2.10 22.68 15.64
N ILE A 127 3.32 22.67 15.11
CA ILE A 127 3.84 21.63 14.23
C ILE A 127 4.62 20.61 15.07
N THR A 128 4.30 19.32 14.95
CA THR A 128 5.14 18.23 15.46
C THR A 128 5.88 17.57 14.31
N ALA A 129 7.21 17.49 14.38
CA ALA A 129 8.01 16.67 13.48
C ALA A 129 8.65 15.51 14.23
N ARG A 130 8.70 14.32 13.62
CA ARG A 130 9.18 13.07 14.21
C ARG A 130 10.33 12.51 13.40
N PHE A 131 11.32 11.99 14.09
CA PHE A 131 12.54 11.48 13.48
C PHE A 131 13.22 10.49 14.41
N GLU A 132 14.34 9.95 13.95
CA GLU A 132 15.12 8.95 14.64
C GLU A 132 16.58 9.39 14.69
N ALA A 133 17.22 9.17 15.84
CA ALA A 133 18.63 9.48 16.05
C ALA A 133 19.36 8.30 16.70
N GLY A 134 20.45 7.86 16.07
CA GLY A 134 21.35 6.86 16.62
C GLY A 134 22.25 7.48 17.69
N PHE A 135 21.86 7.33 18.96
CA PHE A 135 22.58 7.87 20.12
C PHE A 135 24.02 7.30 20.19
N PRO A 136 25.06 8.15 20.06
CA PRO A 136 26.44 7.69 19.90
C PRO A 136 27.03 6.88 21.07
N ALA A 137 27.87 5.91 20.71
CA ALA A 137 28.66 5.12 21.64
C ALA A 137 30.04 4.74 21.05
N ASN A 138 30.96 4.36 21.92
CA ASN A 138 32.19 3.65 21.57
C ASN A 138 32.08 2.22 22.11
N GLY A 139 31.82 1.25 21.23
CA GLY A 139 31.46 -0.11 21.64
C GLY A 139 30.08 -0.13 22.30
N ARG A 140 30.01 -0.25 23.63
CA ARG A 140 28.79 -0.09 24.47
C ARG A 140 28.92 1.04 25.51
N THR A 141 29.96 1.86 25.39
CA THR A 141 30.25 2.98 26.28
C THR A 141 29.67 4.26 25.68
N ILE A 142 28.94 5.05 26.47
CA ILE A 142 28.33 6.31 26.02
C ILE A 142 29.40 7.27 25.49
N ASN A 143 29.07 7.92 24.37
CA ASN A 143 29.84 9.04 23.81
C ASN A 143 28.93 10.28 23.76
N SER A 144 28.77 10.97 24.90
CA SER A 144 27.74 11.99 25.04
C SER A 144 28.07 13.27 24.28
N GLY A 145 29.36 13.60 24.12
CA GLY A 145 29.81 14.76 23.35
C GLY A 145 29.33 14.73 21.89
N GLU A 146 29.25 13.55 21.29
CA GLU A 146 28.69 13.38 19.95
C GLU A 146 27.15 13.49 19.93
N LEU A 147 26.45 13.07 20.99
CA LEU A 147 25.00 13.31 21.10
C LEU A 147 24.69 14.81 21.32
N ILE A 148 25.51 15.51 22.11
CA ILE A 148 25.39 16.95 22.34
C ILE A 148 25.54 17.70 21.01
N LYS A 149 26.52 17.35 20.16
CA LYS A 149 26.62 17.90 18.79
C LYS A 149 25.35 17.67 17.97
N ILE A 150 24.80 16.46 17.99
CA ILE A 150 23.56 16.14 17.27
C ILE A 150 22.39 17.02 17.76
N LEU A 151 22.17 17.13 19.07
CA LEU A 151 20.97 17.77 19.64
C LEU A 151 21.09 19.30 19.80
N PHE A 152 22.30 19.84 19.95
CA PHE A 152 22.55 21.26 20.26
C PHE A 152 23.26 22.03 19.13
N ASP A 153 23.83 21.36 18.12
CA ASP A 153 24.41 22.02 16.94
C ASP A 153 23.68 21.64 15.64
N PHE A 154 23.52 20.35 15.34
CA PHE A 154 22.96 19.91 14.06
C PHE A 154 21.43 20.05 14.00
N LEU A 155 20.72 19.51 14.99
CA LEU A 155 19.26 19.52 15.05
C LEU A 155 18.68 20.95 15.08
N PRO A 156 19.18 21.92 15.88
CA PRO A 156 18.61 23.27 15.91
C PRO A 156 18.70 23.98 14.56
N ARG A 157 19.75 23.73 13.76
CA ARG A 157 19.89 24.26 12.39
C ARG A 157 18.80 23.70 11.48
N CYS A 158 18.66 22.37 11.44
CA CYS A 158 17.64 21.69 10.62
C CYS A 158 16.22 22.14 11.01
N VAL A 159 15.94 22.22 12.33
CA VAL A 159 14.64 22.62 12.85
C VAL A 159 14.34 24.08 12.50
N LYS A 160 15.32 24.99 12.63
CA LYS A 160 15.15 26.40 12.26
C LYS A 160 14.99 26.60 10.75
N HIS A 161 15.72 25.87 9.91
CA HIS A 161 15.65 26.04 8.45
C HIS A 161 14.34 25.48 7.84
N VAL A 162 13.72 24.48 8.47
CA VAL A 162 12.49 23.85 7.94
C VAL A 162 11.22 24.36 8.58
N PHE A 163 11.11 24.39 9.92
CA PHE A 163 9.82 24.60 10.59
C PHE A 163 9.51 26.06 10.93
N TYR A 164 10.25 27.01 10.37
CA TYR A 164 10.05 28.45 10.55
C TYR A 164 9.92 29.11 9.18
N PHE A 165 8.72 29.61 8.87
CA PHE A 165 8.36 30.14 7.56
C PHE A 165 9.30 31.28 7.10
N LYS A 166 9.76 32.12 8.02
CA LYS A 166 10.74 33.20 7.75
C LYS A 166 12.09 32.72 7.19
N ASN A 167 12.41 31.43 7.32
CA ASN A 167 13.63 30.80 6.80
C ASN A 167 13.35 29.95 5.55
N ARG A 168 12.10 29.94 5.05
CA ARG A 168 11.72 29.37 3.75
C ARG A 168 11.53 30.47 2.72
N LYS A 169 11.58 30.07 1.46
CA LYS A 169 11.11 30.86 0.32
C LYS A 169 9.57 30.87 0.31
N PRO A 170 8.90 32.02 0.49
CA PRO A 170 7.44 32.08 0.51
C PRO A 170 6.81 31.52 -0.77
N GLU A 171 7.42 31.80 -1.93
CA GLU A 171 7.00 31.35 -3.25
C GLU A 171 7.07 29.82 -3.42
N GLU A 172 8.08 29.19 -2.83
CA GLU A 172 8.25 27.73 -2.85
C GLU A 172 7.14 27.04 -2.05
N VAL A 173 6.89 27.51 -0.83
CA VAL A 173 5.80 26.99 0.02
C VAL A 173 4.44 27.23 -0.64
N LEU A 174 4.20 28.44 -1.16
CA LEU A 174 2.95 28.79 -1.81
C LEU A 174 2.66 27.91 -3.04
N SER A 175 3.69 27.59 -3.84
CA SER A 175 3.53 26.68 -5.00
C SER A 175 3.06 25.27 -4.62
N VAL A 176 3.47 24.75 -3.46
CA VAL A 176 3.00 23.45 -2.94
C VAL A 176 1.52 23.52 -2.57
N ILE A 177 1.09 24.63 -1.97
CA ILE A 177 -0.30 24.86 -1.57
C ILE A 177 -1.20 25.03 -2.80
N HIS A 178 -0.79 25.84 -3.77
CA HIS A 178 -1.49 26.04 -5.04
C HIS A 178 -1.67 24.72 -5.79
N LEU A 179 -0.61 23.92 -5.94
CA LEU A 179 -0.67 22.62 -6.60
C LEU A 179 -1.58 21.62 -5.86
N ALA A 180 -1.67 21.69 -4.52
CA ALA A 180 -2.58 20.86 -3.75
C ALA A 180 -4.05 21.25 -3.97
N GLU A 181 -4.34 22.55 -4.13
CA GLU A 181 -5.68 23.05 -4.45
C GLU A 181 -6.09 22.75 -5.89
N ASP A 182 -5.19 22.91 -6.87
CA ASP A 182 -5.43 22.56 -8.28
C ASP A 182 -5.71 21.06 -8.44
N GLN A 183 -4.91 20.17 -7.80
CA GLN A 183 -5.17 18.73 -7.81
C GLN A 183 -6.51 18.37 -7.15
N GLN A 184 -6.87 19.04 -6.05
CA GLN A 184 -8.17 18.85 -5.40
C GLN A 184 -9.33 19.40 -6.25
N PHE A 185 -9.11 20.47 -7.02
CA PHE A 185 -10.08 21.03 -7.95
C PHE A 185 -10.38 20.04 -9.07
N ILE A 186 -9.36 19.53 -9.77
CA ILE A 186 -9.52 18.49 -10.80
C ILE A 186 -10.31 17.30 -10.24
N ARG A 187 -9.97 16.84 -9.01
CA ARG A 187 -10.66 15.70 -8.36
C ARG A 187 -12.15 15.93 -8.10
N ARG A 188 -12.59 17.19 -7.93
CA ARG A 188 -14.03 17.56 -7.86
C ARG A 188 -14.65 17.68 -9.25
N GLU A 189 -13.91 18.24 -10.21
CA GLU A 189 -14.35 18.36 -11.59
C GLU A 189 -14.57 17.00 -12.25
N LEU A 190 -13.85 15.94 -11.85
CA LEU A 190 -14.15 14.57 -12.27
C LEU A 190 -15.61 14.19 -11.95
N GLU A 191 -16.08 14.48 -10.74
CA GLU A 191 -17.47 14.20 -10.34
C GLU A 191 -18.46 15.10 -11.09
N ARG A 192 -18.16 16.39 -11.23
CA ARG A 192 -19.03 17.38 -11.89
C ARG A 192 -19.19 17.14 -13.41
N LEU A 193 -18.15 16.65 -14.08
CA LEU A 193 -18.10 16.46 -15.54
C LEU A 193 -18.39 15.01 -15.97
N ASP A 194 -18.75 14.15 -15.02
CA ASP A 194 -18.96 12.71 -15.19
C ASP A 194 -17.75 11.98 -15.79
N LEU A 195 -16.57 12.27 -15.24
CA LEU A 195 -15.30 11.66 -15.60
C LEU A 195 -14.84 10.68 -14.51
N VAL A 196 -14.15 9.62 -14.93
CA VAL A 196 -13.41 8.70 -14.06
C VAL A 196 -11.94 9.12 -13.89
N SER A 197 -11.37 9.82 -14.87
CA SER A 197 -9.99 10.30 -14.83
C SER A 197 -9.73 11.46 -15.79
N PHE A 198 -8.70 12.25 -15.50
CA PHE A 198 -8.17 13.33 -16.33
C PHE A 198 -6.64 13.18 -16.46
N VAL A 199 -6.13 13.23 -17.69
CA VAL A 199 -4.70 13.15 -18.00
C VAL A 199 -4.28 14.43 -18.70
N ALA A 200 -3.59 15.33 -17.99
CA ALA A 200 -3.14 16.60 -18.56
C ALA A 200 -2.23 16.43 -19.80
N ASP A 201 -2.38 17.34 -20.76
CA ASP A 201 -1.41 17.48 -21.85
C ASP A 201 -0.02 17.84 -21.27
N LYS A 202 1.02 17.40 -21.98
CA LYS A 202 2.43 17.51 -21.62
C LYS A 202 2.86 16.70 -20.39
N ALA A 203 1.96 15.90 -19.80
CA ALA A 203 2.31 14.97 -18.73
C ALA A 203 3.42 13.97 -19.16
N VAL A 204 4.32 13.64 -18.24
CA VAL A 204 5.38 12.64 -18.43
C VAL A 204 5.00 11.37 -17.68
N LEU A 205 4.28 10.51 -18.40
CA LEU A 205 3.81 9.22 -17.90
C LEU A 205 4.93 8.18 -17.68
N PRO A 206 5.88 7.95 -18.62
CA PRO A 206 6.93 6.94 -18.43
C PRO A 206 7.91 7.32 -17.31
N ARG A 207 8.34 6.31 -16.56
CA ARG A 207 9.32 6.45 -15.47
C ARG A 207 10.71 6.04 -15.93
N GLU A 208 11.74 6.57 -15.28
CA GLU A 208 13.15 6.37 -15.63
C GLU A 208 13.57 4.88 -15.68
N SER A 209 13.03 4.03 -14.80
CA SER A 209 13.20 2.57 -14.86
C SER A 209 12.13 1.86 -14.04
N GLY A 210 12.05 0.53 -14.14
CA GLY A 210 11.11 -0.30 -13.35
C GLY A 210 11.31 -0.25 -11.83
N ILE A 211 12.42 0.34 -11.34
CA ILE A 211 12.70 0.53 -9.90
C ILE A 211 12.80 2.01 -9.49
N SER A 212 12.63 2.95 -10.42
CA SER A 212 12.76 4.38 -10.18
C SER A 212 11.44 5.09 -10.46
N SER A 213 10.90 5.75 -9.44
CA SER A 213 9.69 6.57 -9.57
C SER A 213 9.95 7.98 -10.13
N ARG A 214 11.14 8.25 -10.71
CA ARG A 214 11.42 9.54 -11.39
C ARG A 214 10.88 9.57 -12.82
N PRO A 215 10.50 10.74 -13.38
CA PRO A 215 10.05 10.84 -14.77
C PRO A 215 11.18 10.50 -15.75
N MET A 216 10.83 9.86 -16.87
CA MET A 216 11.77 9.58 -17.95
C MET A 216 12.14 10.88 -18.67
N LYS A 217 13.44 11.17 -18.79
CA LYS A 217 13.93 12.32 -19.56
C LYS A 217 13.85 12.03 -21.06
N GLY A 218 13.47 13.03 -21.86
CA GLY A 218 13.40 12.90 -23.33
C GLY A 218 12.27 11.99 -23.83
N SER A 219 11.29 11.67 -22.97
CA SER A 219 10.07 10.95 -23.37
C SER A 219 9.13 11.83 -24.20
N VAL A 220 8.28 11.20 -25.01
CA VAL A 220 7.14 11.86 -25.66
C VAL A 220 6.19 12.39 -24.58
N PRO A 221 5.92 13.70 -24.51
CA PRO A 221 4.92 14.25 -23.60
C PRO A 221 3.51 13.84 -24.04
N PHE A 222 2.63 13.56 -23.09
CA PHE A 222 1.25 13.18 -23.39
C PHE A 222 0.51 14.27 -24.20
N SER A 223 -0.28 13.87 -25.19
CA SER A 223 -1.08 14.78 -26.03
C SER A 223 -2.46 14.17 -26.25
N SER A 224 -3.51 14.90 -25.88
CA SER A 224 -4.88 14.38 -25.82
C SER A 224 -5.55 14.34 -27.20
N PRO A 225 -6.29 13.27 -27.56
CA PRO A 225 -7.09 13.23 -28.78
C PRO A 225 -8.13 14.35 -28.76
N GLN A 226 -8.39 14.98 -29.91
CA GLN A 226 -9.29 16.14 -29.97
C GLN A 226 -10.72 15.85 -29.49
N SER A 227 -11.22 14.63 -29.69
CA SER A 227 -12.55 14.17 -29.25
C SER A 227 -12.66 13.96 -27.73
N LEU A 228 -11.55 13.64 -27.06
CA LEU A 228 -11.49 13.40 -25.61
C LEU A 228 -10.88 14.58 -24.82
N ARG A 229 -10.51 15.65 -25.53
CA ARG A 229 -9.90 16.85 -24.97
C ARG A 229 -10.90 17.61 -24.10
N THR A 230 -10.64 17.61 -22.80
CA THR A 230 -11.33 18.40 -21.78
C THR A 230 -10.47 19.59 -21.38
N GLU A 231 -11.12 20.69 -21.02
CA GLU A 231 -10.49 21.92 -20.56
C GLU A 231 -10.99 22.27 -19.16
N LEU A 232 -10.05 22.64 -18.28
CA LEU A 232 -10.31 22.99 -16.90
C LEU A 232 -9.61 24.32 -16.58
N ASP A 233 -10.34 25.31 -16.10
CA ASP A 233 -9.77 26.55 -15.56
C ASP A 233 -9.42 26.33 -14.08
N LEU A 234 -8.15 25.97 -13.84
CA LEU A 234 -7.66 25.70 -12.49
C LEU A 234 -7.43 26.99 -11.70
N PRO A 235 -7.69 27.01 -10.37
CA PRO A 235 -7.62 28.24 -9.58
C PRO A 235 -6.23 28.90 -9.58
N HIS A 236 -5.14 28.14 -9.70
CA HIS A 236 -3.77 28.68 -9.65
C HIS A 236 -2.95 28.46 -10.91
N HIS A 237 -2.98 27.25 -11.50
CA HIS A 237 -2.34 26.97 -12.79
C HIS A 237 -3.06 27.65 -13.97
N GLY A 238 -4.33 28.05 -13.80
CA GLY A 238 -5.16 28.58 -14.88
C GLY A 238 -5.60 27.49 -15.86
N ARG A 239 -5.90 27.89 -17.10
CA ARG A 239 -6.41 27.02 -18.17
C ARG A 239 -5.48 25.84 -18.45
N LEU A 240 -5.94 24.64 -18.15
CA LEU A 240 -5.27 23.37 -18.43
C LEU A 240 -6.13 22.52 -19.38
N THR A 241 -5.48 21.90 -20.36
CA THR A 241 -6.13 20.94 -21.28
C THR A 241 -5.57 19.53 -21.06
N GLY A 242 -6.39 18.52 -21.31
CA GLY A 242 -6.04 17.12 -21.08
C GLY A 242 -7.12 16.17 -21.55
N MET A 243 -6.86 14.87 -21.48
CA MET A 243 -7.79 13.82 -21.87
C MET A 243 -8.74 13.51 -20.71
N GLY A 244 -10.03 13.80 -20.87
CA GLY A 244 -11.06 13.45 -19.92
C GLY A 244 -11.66 12.09 -20.26
N LEU A 245 -11.46 11.09 -19.41
CA LEU A 245 -12.09 9.78 -19.53
C LEU A 245 -13.45 9.82 -18.84
N ARG A 246 -14.53 9.65 -19.60
CA ARG A 246 -15.91 9.60 -19.07
C ARG A 246 -16.15 8.34 -18.23
N ARG A 247 -17.15 8.36 -17.35
CA ARG A 247 -17.66 7.12 -16.75
C ARG A 247 -18.14 6.15 -17.83
N GLY A 248 -18.00 4.85 -17.55
CA GLY A 248 -18.28 3.78 -18.50
C GLY A 248 -17.11 2.81 -18.65
N ILE A 249 -17.03 2.18 -19.83
CA ILE A 249 -16.00 1.21 -20.19
C ILE A 249 -15.05 1.84 -21.21
N THR A 250 -13.83 2.15 -20.77
CA THR A 250 -12.74 2.64 -21.61
C THR A 250 -11.74 1.52 -21.90
N LEU A 251 -11.42 1.31 -23.18
CA LEU A 251 -10.34 0.41 -23.60
C LEU A 251 -9.10 1.18 -24.02
N ILE A 252 -7.93 0.66 -23.64
CA ILE A 252 -6.61 1.11 -24.07
C ILE A 252 -5.98 -0.02 -24.87
N VAL A 253 -5.89 0.16 -26.19
CA VAL A 253 -5.42 -0.84 -27.16
C VAL A 253 -4.19 -0.36 -27.94
N GLY A 254 -3.68 -1.17 -28.88
CA GLY A 254 -2.50 -0.84 -29.68
C GLY A 254 -1.37 -1.89 -29.56
N GLY A 255 -0.29 -1.68 -30.29
CA GLY A 255 0.83 -2.63 -30.39
C GLY A 255 1.57 -2.89 -29.07
N GLY A 256 2.35 -3.98 -29.03
CA GLY A 256 3.29 -4.22 -27.94
C GLY A 256 4.34 -3.11 -27.89
N TYR A 257 4.61 -2.57 -26.69
CA TYR A 257 5.53 -1.44 -26.46
C TYR A 257 5.06 -0.03 -26.88
N HIS A 258 3.83 0.17 -27.41
CA HIS A 258 3.34 1.51 -27.80
C HIS A 258 2.87 2.40 -26.61
N GLY A 259 3.01 1.94 -25.35
CA GLY A 259 2.73 2.75 -24.15
C GLY A 259 1.46 2.43 -23.35
N LYS A 260 0.68 1.39 -23.73
CA LYS A 260 -0.59 1.00 -23.08
C LYS A 260 -0.51 0.92 -21.54
N SER A 261 0.32 0.03 -21.01
CA SER A 261 0.48 -0.16 -19.55
C SER A 261 1.19 1.02 -18.88
N THR A 262 1.89 1.89 -19.62
CA THR A 262 2.43 3.15 -19.09
C THR A 262 1.31 4.15 -18.81
N LEU A 263 0.33 4.28 -19.72
CA LEU A 263 -0.87 5.08 -19.49
C LEU A 263 -1.67 4.50 -18.31
N LEU A 264 -1.93 3.20 -18.29
CA LEU A 264 -2.69 2.57 -17.19
C LEU A 264 -2.00 2.79 -15.83
N LYS A 265 -0.68 2.60 -15.72
CA LYS A 265 0.07 2.86 -14.48
C LYS A 265 0.04 4.32 -14.02
N ALA A 266 -0.06 5.28 -14.95
CA ALA A 266 -0.28 6.68 -14.58
C ALA A 266 -1.69 6.91 -14.03
N LEU A 267 -2.71 6.28 -14.62
CA LEU A 267 -4.09 6.30 -14.13
C LEU A 267 -4.22 5.62 -12.75
N GLU A 268 -3.51 4.52 -12.52
CA GLU A 268 -3.42 3.82 -11.23
C GLU A 268 -2.83 4.68 -10.13
N ALA A 269 -1.80 5.47 -10.45
CA ALA A 269 -1.15 6.39 -9.52
C ALA A 269 -1.98 7.65 -9.25
N GLY A 270 -2.83 8.09 -10.21
CA GLY A 270 -3.66 9.30 -10.09
C GLY A 270 -4.74 9.27 -8.99
N VAL A 271 -4.88 8.15 -8.27
CA VAL A 271 -5.62 8.07 -7.00
C VAL A 271 -4.94 8.88 -5.88
N TYR A 272 -3.63 9.13 -6.00
CA TYR A 272 -2.85 9.99 -5.14
C TYR A 272 -2.53 11.33 -5.81
N ASN A 273 -2.20 12.32 -4.99
CA ASN A 273 -1.63 13.58 -5.48
C ASN A 273 -0.11 13.41 -5.61
N HIS A 274 0.51 14.09 -6.57
CA HIS A 274 1.97 14.06 -6.79
C HIS A 274 2.60 15.44 -6.55
N VAL A 275 3.91 15.44 -6.27
CA VAL A 275 4.72 16.67 -6.20
C VAL A 275 4.96 17.31 -7.56
N ALA A 276 5.20 18.62 -7.57
CA ALA A 276 5.62 19.36 -8.76
C ALA A 276 6.88 18.74 -9.41
N GLY A 277 6.88 18.62 -10.73
CA GLY A 277 7.96 18.03 -11.50
C GLY A 277 7.99 16.50 -11.52
N ASP A 278 6.95 15.82 -10.99
CA ASP A 278 6.82 14.37 -11.13
C ASP A 278 6.46 13.94 -12.57
N GLY A 279 5.81 14.81 -13.34
CA GLY A 279 5.24 14.53 -14.66
C GLY A 279 3.81 14.00 -14.61
N ARG A 280 3.29 13.63 -13.43
CA ARG A 280 1.93 13.10 -13.22
C ARG A 280 1.11 13.95 -12.24
N GLU A 281 1.57 15.15 -11.88
CA GLU A 281 0.90 16.05 -10.92
C GLU A 281 -0.49 16.53 -11.35
N TYR A 282 -0.83 16.41 -12.64
CA TYR A 282 -2.18 16.63 -13.16
C TYR A 282 -2.75 15.40 -13.89
N VAL A 283 -2.32 14.20 -13.47
CA VAL A 283 -2.95 12.92 -13.86
C VAL A 283 -3.75 12.43 -12.66
N ILE A 284 -5.07 12.64 -12.69
CA ILE A 284 -5.96 12.48 -11.54
C ILE A 284 -7.07 11.50 -11.90
N THR A 285 -7.25 10.46 -11.09
CA THR A 285 -8.28 9.41 -11.24
C THR A 285 -9.20 9.42 -10.02
N ASP A 286 -10.44 8.92 -10.13
CA ASP A 286 -11.35 8.69 -9.00
C ASP A 286 -10.58 8.04 -7.83
N SER A 287 -10.64 8.65 -6.64
CA SER A 287 -9.83 8.23 -5.48
C SER A 287 -10.13 6.81 -5.00
N THR A 288 -11.33 6.28 -5.29
CA THR A 288 -11.71 4.91 -4.93
C THR A 288 -11.30 3.88 -5.99
N ALA A 289 -10.70 4.30 -7.12
CA ALA A 289 -10.32 3.38 -8.19
C ALA A 289 -9.32 2.31 -7.72
N MET A 290 -9.57 1.06 -8.13
CA MET A 290 -8.77 -0.11 -7.76
C MET A 290 -8.18 -0.81 -8.97
N LYS A 291 -6.87 -1.06 -8.94
CA LYS A 291 -6.21 -2.01 -9.85
C LYS A 291 -6.59 -3.44 -9.47
N LEU A 292 -7.20 -4.17 -10.40
CA LEU A 292 -7.52 -5.59 -10.25
C LEU A 292 -6.64 -6.43 -11.17
N ARG A 293 -6.26 -7.62 -10.69
CA ARG A 293 -5.46 -8.62 -11.39
C ARG A 293 -5.72 -10.02 -10.82
N ALA A 294 -5.20 -11.05 -11.47
CA ALA A 294 -5.16 -12.39 -10.91
C ALA A 294 -4.09 -12.50 -9.80
N GLU A 295 -4.39 -13.32 -8.80
CA GLU A 295 -3.56 -13.56 -7.62
C GLU A 295 -3.68 -15.04 -7.20
N ASP A 296 -2.97 -15.91 -7.91
CA ASP A 296 -2.91 -17.34 -7.59
C ASP A 296 -2.38 -17.56 -6.16
N GLY A 297 -3.04 -18.47 -5.43
CA GLY A 297 -2.63 -18.90 -4.10
C GLY A 297 -3.08 -18.03 -2.92
N ARG A 298 -3.77 -16.88 -3.13
CA ARG A 298 -4.31 -16.11 -1.99
C ARG A 298 -5.43 -16.85 -1.25
N SER A 299 -5.63 -16.49 0.02
CA SER A 299 -6.85 -16.84 0.72
C SER A 299 -8.02 -15.96 0.25
N ILE A 300 -9.22 -16.54 0.34
CA ILE A 300 -10.52 -15.87 0.21
C ILE A 300 -11.40 -16.40 1.34
N GLN A 301 -12.11 -15.53 2.04
CA GLN A 301 -12.96 -15.92 3.17
C GLN A 301 -14.37 -15.34 3.05
N ASN A 302 -15.36 -16.24 3.06
CA ASN A 302 -16.79 -15.95 3.10
C ASN A 302 -17.29 -14.98 2.01
N THR A 303 -16.67 -14.96 0.84
CA THR A 303 -16.97 -13.99 -0.24
C THR A 303 -17.99 -14.56 -1.21
N ASP A 304 -19.04 -13.81 -1.53
CA ASP A 304 -19.99 -14.19 -2.58
C ASP A 304 -19.42 -13.88 -3.96
N ILE A 305 -18.85 -14.89 -4.61
CA ILE A 305 -18.31 -14.81 -5.97
C ILE A 305 -19.33 -15.28 -7.03
N SER A 306 -20.60 -15.52 -6.67
CA SER A 306 -21.61 -16.09 -7.58
C SER A 306 -21.97 -15.19 -8.78
N LEU A 307 -21.60 -13.90 -8.73
CA LEU A 307 -21.64 -12.99 -9.87
C LEU A 307 -20.83 -13.51 -11.08
N PHE A 308 -19.73 -14.23 -10.81
CA PHE A 308 -18.77 -14.73 -11.80
C PHE A 308 -18.56 -16.25 -11.78
N ILE A 309 -18.76 -16.92 -10.65
CA ILE A 309 -18.41 -18.34 -10.49
C ILE A 309 -19.57 -19.09 -9.84
N ASN A 310 -20.13 -20.07 -10.55
CA ASN A 310 -21.28 -20.87 -10.15
C ASN A 310 -20.96 -22.37 -10.29
N ASP A 311 -21.80 -23.24 -9.71
CA ASP A 311 -21.83 -24.69 -10.01
C ASP A 311 -20.46 -25.40 -10.03
N LEU A 312 -19.57 -25.06 -9.09
CA LEU A 312 -18.23 -25.64 -9.00
C LEU A 312 -18.27 -27.18 -8.92
N PRO A 313 -17.36 -27.91 -9.59
CA PRO A 313 -17.40 -29.39 -9.63
C PRO A 313 -17.35 -30.08 -8.26
N ASN A 314 -16.70 -29.44 -7.28
CA ASN A 314 -16.62 -29.90 -5.89
C ASN A 314 -17.83 -29.48 -5.02
N LYS A 315 -18.85 -28.84 -5.62
CA LYS A 315 -20.05 -28.31 -4.98
C LYS A 315 -19.79 -27.34 -3.82
N LYS A 316 -18.62 -26.67 -3.78
CA LYS A 316 -18.38 -25.55 -2.85
C LYS A 316 -19.42 -24.45 -3.11
N ASN A 317 -19.99 -23.92 -2.03
CA ASN A 317 -20.94 -22.81 -2.11
C ASN A 317 -20.21 -21.53 -2.57
N THR A 318 -20.64 -20.96 -3.70
CA THR A 318 -20.03 -19.75 -4.27
C THR A 318 -20.56 -18.45 -3.67
N LYS A 319 -21.67 -18.51 -2.91
CA LYS A 319 -22.25 -17.36 -2.16
C LYS A 319 -21.60 -17.08 -0.82
N CYS A 320 -20.78 -18.01 -0.32
CA CYS A 320 -19.96 -17.85 0.89
C CYS A 320 -18.58 -18.49 0.68
N PHE A 321 -18.01 -18.26 -0.52
CA PHE A 321 -16.83 -18.97 -0.98
C PHE A 321 -15.63 -18.73 -0.07
N SER A 322 -14.96 -19.83 0.30
CA SER A 322 -13.78 -19.82 1.14
C SER A 322 -12.74 -20.82 0.63
N THR A 323 -11.48 -20.38 0.58
CA THR A 323 -10.32 -21.20 0.20
C THR A 323 -9.04 -20.59 0.74
N GLU A 324 -8.06 -21.42 1.11
CA GLU A 324 -6.69 -20.99 1.42
C GLU A 324 -5.79 -20.93 0.17
N ASP A 325 -6.28 -21.49 -0.95
CA ASP A 325 -5.58 -21.59 -2.22
C ASP A 325 -6.58 -21.27 -3.33
N ALA A 326 -6.48 -20.06 -3.90
CA ALA A 326 -7.34 -19.56 -4.96
C ALA A 326 -6.67 -19.70 -6.32
N SER A 327 -7.44 -19.97 -7.38
CA SER A 327 -6.94 -19.86 -8.76
C SER A 327 -7.06 -18.42 -9.26
N GLY A 328 -6.41 -18.09 -10.37
CA GLY A 328 -6.44 -16.75 -10.96
C GLY A 328 -7.86 -16.23 -11.20
N SER A 329 -8.76 -17.10 -11.68
CA SER A 329 -10.17 -16.77 -11.88
C SER A 329 -10.94 -16.56 -10.55
N THR A 330 -10.74 -17.39 -9.52
CA THR A 330 -11.46 -17.20 -8.24
C THR A 330 -10.89 -16.02 -7.43
N SER A 331 -9.59 -15.78 -7.49
CA SER A 331 -8.92 -14.63 -6.87
C SER A 331 -9.32 -13.31 -7.53
N GLN A 332 -9.38 -13.24 -8.87
CA GLN A 332 -9.79 -12.03 -9.59
C GLN A 332 -11.30 -11.78 -9.43
N ALA A 333 -12.14 -12.83 -9.45
CA ALA A 333 -13.56 -12.71 -9.10
C ALA A 333 -13.76 -12.15 -7.69
N ALA A 334 -13.05 -12.70 -6.69
CA ALA A 334 -13.08 -12.19 -5.33
C ALA A 334 -12.59 -10.73 -5.25
N ALA A 335 -11.53 -10.37 -5.97
CA ALA A 335 -11.01 -9.00 -5.99
C ALA A 335 -12.02 -7.97 -6.52
N VAL A 336 -12.86 -8.33 -7.51
CA VAL A 336 -13.99 -7.48 -7.95
C VAL A 336 -14.97 -7.27 -6.79
N ILE A 337 -15.42 -8.35 -6.14
CA ILE A 337 -16.43 -8.29 -5.07
C ILE A 337 -15.91 -7.55 -3.84
N GLU A 338 -14.66 -7.81 -3.45
CA GLU A 338 -13.96 -7.10 -2.38
C GLU A 338 -13.81 -5.60 -2.70
N GLY A 339 -13.58 -5.25 -3.97
CA GLY A 339 -13.53 -3.86 -4.42
C GLY A 339 -14.89 -3.16 -4.39
N ILE A 340 -15.99 -3.88 -4.68
CA ILE A 340 -17.36 -3.38 -4.51
C ILE A 340 -17.64 -3.13 -3.02
N GLU A 341 -17.27 -4.07 -2.14
CA GLU A 341 -17.43 -3.90 -0.68
C GLU A 341 -16.60 -2.72 -0.14
N ALA A 342 -15.42 -2.49 -0.71
CA ALA A 342 -14.55 -1.35 -0.41
C ALA A 342 -14.99 -0.01 -1.06
N GLY A 343 -16.15 0.04 -1.72
CA GLY A 343 -16.71 1.26 -2.31
C GLY A 343 -15.97 1.78 -3.56
N SER A 344 -15.29 0.91 -4.31
CA SER A 344 -14.70 1.27 -5.60
C SER A 344 -15.77 1.68 -6.61
N ARG A 345 -15.53 2.78 -7.32
CA ARG A 345 -16.35 3.27 -8.45
C ARG A 345 -15.66 3.08 -9.80
N ALA A 346 -14.44 2.55 -9.81
CA ALA A 346 -13.68 2.31 -11.03
C ALA A 346 -12.71 1.14 -10.87
N PHE A 347 -12.71 0.21 -11.83
CA PHE A 347 -11.71 -0.84 -11.92
C PHE A 347 -10.71 -0.55 -13.03
N LEU A 348 -9.43 -0.66 -12.68
CA LEU A 348 -8.30 -0.58 -13.60
C LEU A 348 -7.81 -2.00 -13.84
N ILE A 349 -7.79 -2.47 -15.09
CA ILE A 349 -7.48 -3.86 -15.41
C ILE A 349 -6.41 -3.90 -16.52
N ASP A 350 -5.43 -4.79 -16.40
CA ASP A 350 -4.48 -5.09 -17.47
C ASP A 350 -4.64 -6.56 -17.86
N GLU A 351 -4.94 -6.83 -19.13
CA GLU A 351 -5.11 -8.18 -19.69
C GLU A 351 -3.87 -9.05 -19.40
N ASP A 352 -2.67 -8.48 -19.51
CA ASP A 352 -1.37 -9.16 -19.28
C ASP A 352 -1.19 -9.66 -17.83
N THR A 353 -2.02 -9.20 -16.89
CA THR A 353 -1.97 -9.59 -15.45
C THR A 353 -3.26 -10.27 -14.97
N SER A 354 -4.20 -10.53 -15.87
CA SER A 354 -5.51 -11.10 -15.57
C SER A 354 -5.58 -12.59 -15.91
N ALA A 355 -6.50 -13.31 -15.27
CA ALA A 355 -6.76 -14.69 -15.63
C ALA A 355 -7.56 -14.75 -16.94
N THR A 356 -6.98 -15.29 -18.02
CA THR A 356 -7.57 -15.26 -19.37
C THR A 356 -9.00 -15.82 -19.39
N ASN A 357 -9.23 -16.94 -18.71
CA ASN A 357 -10.53 -17.60 -18.57
C ASN A 357 -11.55 -16.81 -17.72
N PHE A 358 -11.10 -15.88 -16.88
CA PHE A 358 -11.97 -14.93 -16.19
C PHE A 358 -12.33 -13.75 -17.10
N MET A 359 -11.42 -13.28 -17.95
CA MET A 359 -11.67 -12.10 -18.78
C MET A 359 -12.69 -12.38 -19.88
N VAL A 360 -12.36 -13.34 -20.75
CA VAL A 360 -13.11 -13.63 -21.99
C VAL A 360 -13.19 -15.13 -22.23
N ARG A 361 -14.21 -15.56 -22.96
CA ARG A 361 -14.35 -16.95 -23.40
C ARG A 361 -14.65 -16.99 -24.89
N ASP A 362 -13.78 -17.65 -25.63
CA ASP A 362 -13.85 -17.82 -27.08
C ASP A 362 -15.16 -18.50 -27.55
N ASP A 363 -15.71 -18.04 -28.67
CA ASP A 363 -17.01 -18.48 -29.21
C ASP A 363 -17.04 -19.96 -29.59
N LEU A 364 -15.93 -20.51 -30.10
CA LEU A 364 -15.82 -21.93 -30.42
C LEU A 364 -15.80 -22.76 -29.12
N MET A 365 -15.09 -22.29 -28.10
CA MET A 365 -15.11 -22.91 -26.77
C MET A 365 -16.49 -22.85 -26.10
N GLN A 366 -17.29 -21.81 -26.35
CA GLN A 366 -18.69 -21.74 -25.91
C GLN A 366 -19.59 -22.73 -26.65
N LYS A 367 -19.39 -22.92 -27.96
CA LYS A 367 -20.15 -23.89 -28.77
C LYS A 367 -19.83 -25.36 -28.42
N ILE A 368 -18.59 -25.65 -28.02
CA ILE A 368 -18.16 -27.01 -27.65
C ILE A 368 -18.58 -27.36 -26.21
N ILE A 369 -18.39 -26.45 -25.25
CA ILE A 369 -18.69 -26.69 -23.83
C ILE A 369 -19.94 -25.90 -23.43
N SER A 370 -21.07 -26.59 -23.27
CA SER A 370 -22.34 -25.97 -22.86
C SER A 370 -22.21 -25.11 -21.60
N ARG A 371 -22.86 -23.94 -21.55
CA ARG A 371 -22.83 -23.00 -20.41
C ARG A 371 -23.10 -23.65 -19.05
N SER A 372 -24.00 -24.64 -18.98
CA SER A 372 -24.30 -25.44 -17.79
C SER A 372 -23.18 -26.37 -17.29
N LYS A 373 -22.04 -26.44 -18.00
CA LYS A 373 -20.84 -27.21 -17.63
C LYS A 373 -19.61 -26.33 -17.42
N GLU A 374 -19.74 -25.01 -17.59
CA GLU A 374 -18.68 -24.04 -17.34
C GLU A 374 -19.04 -23.20 -16.11
N PRO A 375 -18.37 -23.43 -14.96
CA PRO A 375 -18.55 -22.64 -13.75
C PRO A 375 -18.36 -21.13 -13.93
N ILE A 376 -17.50 -20.71 -14.85
CA ILE A 376 -17.06 -19.31 -14.98
C ILE A 376 -17.97 -18.53 -15.94
N THR A 377 -18.60 -17.49 -15.42
CA THR A 377 -19.16 -16.38 -16.18
C THR A 377 -18.06 -15.33 -16.39
N PRO A 378 -17.57 -15.11 -17.61
CA PRO A 378 -16.49 -14.16 -17.88
C PRO A 378 -16.85 -12.72 -17.53
N PHE A 379 -15.82 -11.93 -17.20
CA PHE A 379 -15.93 -10.51 -16.84
C PHE A 379 -16.61 -9.70 -17.94
N ILE A 380 -16.34 -10.01 -19.21
CA ILE A 380 -16.97 -9.34 -20.36
C ILE A 380 -18.51 -9.45 -20.37
N GLU A 381 -19.09 -10.54 -19.85
CA GLU A 381 -20.55 -10.71 -19.73
C GLU A 381 -21.17 -9.90 -18.57
N ARG A 382 -20.35 -9.30 -17.69
CA ARG A 382 -20.74 -8.57 -16.48
C ARG A 382 -20.28 -7.11 -16.42
N ALA A 383 -19.23 -6.75 -17.17
CA ALA A 383 -18.63 -5.42 -17.13
C ALA A 383 -19.64 -4.30 -17.42
N ARG A 384 -20.56 -4.52 -18.37
CA ARG A 384 -21.61 -3.56 -18.71
C ARG A 384 -22.66 -3.42 -17.59
N ASP A 385 -23.01 -4.51 -16.92
CA ASP A 385 -23.93 -4.46 -15.76
C ASP A 385 -23.28 -3.80 -14.54
N LEU A 386 -21.97 -3.99 -14.31
CA LEU A 386 -21.22 -3.29 -13.27
C LEU A 386 -21.27 -1.77 -13.47
N TYR A 387 -21.21 -1.31 -14.71
CA TYR A 387 -21.37 0.12 -15.01
C TYR A 387 -22.83 0.57 -14.85
N GLU A 388 -23.77 -0.01 -15.59
CA GLU A 388 -25.16 0.47 -15.65
C GLU A 388 -25.95 0.28 -14.34
N ASN A 389 -25.74 -0.84 -13.64
CA ASN A 389 -26.53 -1.21 -12.46
C ASN A 389 -25.81 -0.91 -11.13
N ALA A 390 -24.47 -0.83 -11.12
CA ALA A 390 -23.68 -0.56 -9.92
C ALA A 390 -22.88 0.77 -9.97
N GLY A 391 -22.86 1.48 -11.09
CA GLY A 391 -22.15 2.75 -11.26
C GLY A 391 -20.63 2.62 -11.36
N ILE A 392 -20.11 1.41 -11.59
CA ILE A 392 -18.67 1.12 -11.54
C ILE A 392 -18.09 1.13 -12.95
N SER A 393 -17.25 2.13 -13.23
CA SER A 393 -16.54 2.27 -14.50
C SER A 393 -15.42 1.23 -14.63
N THR A 394 -14.98 0.95 -15.85
CA THR A 394 -13.82 0.08 -16.11
C THR A 394 -12.88 0.78 -17.09
N ILE A 395 -11.60 0.88 -16.74
CA ILE A 395 -10.53 1.24 -17.68
C ILE A 395 -9.64 0.01 -17.84
N MET A 396 -9.52 -0.50 -19.06
CA MET A 396 -8.84 -1.77 -19.31
C MET A 396 -7.81 -1.65 -20.44
N VAL A 397 -6.58 -2.08 -20.18
CA VAL A 397 -5.62 -2.39 -21.24
C VAL A 397 -5.98 -3.74 -21.86
N ALA A 398 -6.17 -3.75 -23.17
CA ALA A 398 -6.42 -4.95 -23.97
C ALA A 398 -5.49 -4.98 -25.19
N GLY A 399 -5.08 -6.19 -25.58
CA GLY A 399 -4.19 -6.45 -26.70
C GLY A 399 -4.46 -7.77 -27.42
N SER A 400 -5.13 -8.75 -26.78
CA SER A 400 -5.36 -10.08 -27.39
C SER A 400 -6.81 -10.31 -27.85
N SER A 401 -7.80 -9.72 -27.17
CA SER A 401 -9.22 -9.95 -27.48
C SER A 401 -9.96 -8.73 -28.01
N GLY A 402 -10.42 -8.80 -29.27
CA GLY A 402 -11.30 -7.82 -29.88
C GLY A 402 -12.76 -7.86 -29.37
N ALA A 403 -13.12 -8.86 -28.54
CA ALA A 403 -14.47 -9.00 -28.01
C ALA A 403 -14.91 -7.76 -27.22
N TYR A 404 -14.00 -7.12 -26.48
CA TYR A 404 -14.35 -5.98 -25.65
C TYR A 404 -14.81 -4.73 -26.45
N PHE A 405 -14.51 -4.64 -27.75
CA PHE A 405 -14.96 -3.52 -28.59
C PHE A 405 -16.49 -3.36 -28.62
N TYR A 406 -17.23 -4.48 -28.59
CA TYR A 406 -18.70 -4.46 -28.59
C TYR A 406 -19.31 -3.90 -27.30
N ILE A 407 -18.55 -3.87 -26.20
CA ILE A 407 -18.99 -3.34 -24.91
C ILE A 407 -18.22 -2.09 -24.47
N ALA A 408 -17.42 -1.46 -25.34
CA ALA A 408 -16.65 -0.27 -25.01
C ALA A 408 -17.44 1.02 -25.28
N ASP A 409 -17.43 1.95 -24.32
CA ASP A 409 -17.93 3.31 -24.52
C ASP A 409 -16.88 4.14 -25.28
N THR A 410 -15.62 4.04 -24.86
CA THR A 410 -14.45 4.74 -25.45
C THR A 410 -13.34 3.74 -25.78
N ILE A 411 -12.69 3.88 -26.93
CA ILE A 411 -11.60 3.00 -27.39
C ILE A 411 -10.40 3.87 -27.81
N ILE A 412 -9.34 3.83 -27.01
CA ILE A 412 -8.10 4.59 -27.22
C ILE A 412 -7.03 3.65 -27.73
N GLN A 413 -6.52 3.87 -28.94
CA GLN A 413 -5.32 3.23 -29.44
C GLN A 413 -4.10 4.03 -29.00
N MET A 414 -3.17 3.41 -28.29
CA MET A 414 -1.81 3.94 -28.14
C MET A 414 -1.00 3.57 -29.38
N ASP A 415 -0.49 4.57 -30.08
CA ASP A 415 0.44 4.39 -31.20
C ASP A 415 1.66 5.30 -31.06
N CYS A 416 2.87 4.75 -31.15
CA CYS A 416 4.13 5.47 -30.89
C CYS A 416 4.10 6.43 -29.68
N TYR A 417 3.47 5.99 -28.57
CA TYR A 417 3.25 6.73 -27.32
C TYR A 417 2.20 7.86 -27.37
N GLU A 418 1.56 8.09 -28.51
CA GLU A 418 0.44 9.02 -28.68
C GLU A 418 -0.91 8.27 -28.55
N PRO A 419 -1.89 8.79 -27.80
CA PRO A 419 -3.25 8.26 -27.78
C PRO A 419 -4.04 8.73 -29.02
N LEU A 420 -4.82 7.84 -29.60
CA LEU A 420 -5.75 8.10 -30.68
C LEU A 420 -7.12 7.56 -30.28
N ASP A 421 -8.16 8.39 -30.35
CA ASP A 421 -9.53 7.91 -30.20
C ASP A 421 -9.95 7.22 -31.51
N ILE A 422 -10.24 5.92 -31.42
CA ILE A 422 -10.69 5.09 -32.54
C ILE A 422 -12.12 4.56 -32.33
N THR A 423 -12.87 5.13 -31.38
CA THR A 423 -14.19 4.65 -30.94
C THR A 423 -15.15 4.46 -32.11
N ASP A 424 -15.42 5.51 -32.89
CA ASP A 424 -16.40 5.46 -33.98
C ASP A 424 -15.98 4.53 -35.12
N LYS A 425 -14.69 4.58 -35.50
CA LYS A 425 -14.10 3.71 -36.52
C LYS A 425 -14.24 2.24 -36.14
N THR A 426 -13.95 1.90 -34.89
CA THR A 426 -14.04 0.53 -34.40
C THR A 426 -15.48 0.06 -34.25
N LYS A 427 -16.39 0.91 -33.75
CA LYS A 427 -17.83 0.58 -33.68
C LYS A 427 -18.44 0.34 -35.07
N ALA A 428 -18.08 1.17 -36.06
CA ALA A 428 -18.49 0.95 -37.45
C ALA A 428 -17.93 -0.36 -38.03
N PHE A 429 -16.66 -0.68 -37.77
CA PHE A 429 -16.06 -1.95 -38.19
C PHE A 429 -16.77 -3.16 -37.55
N CYS A 430 -16.96 -3.14 -36.22
CA CYS A 430 -17.67 -4.17 -35.46
C CYS A 430 -19.09 -4.43 -36.00
N ALA A 431 -19.84 -3.37 -36.34
CA ALA A 431 -21.17 -3.50 -36.94
C ALA A 431 -21.14 -4.20 -38.32
N SER A 432 -20.07 -4.01 -39.09
CA SER A 432 -19.89 -4.66 -40.41
C SER A 432 -19.31 -6.08 -40.35
N TYR A 433 -18.67 -6.46 -39.25
CA TYR A 433 -17.93 -7.73 -39.12
C TYR A 433 -18.84 -8.95 -38.91
N GLY A 434 -20.10 -8.74 -38.49
CA GLY A 434 -21.12 -9.80 -38.43
C GLY A 434 -20.96 -10.84 -37.31
N ALA A 435 -20.16 -10.55 -36.27
CA ALA A 435 -20.14 -11.36 -35.05
C ALA A 435 -21.42 -11.13 -34.22
N GLU A 436 -21.88 -12.16 -33.51
CA GLU A 436 -23.02 -12.01 -32.60
C GLU A 436 -22.66 -11.07 -31.43
N PRO A 437 -23.57 -10.18 -31.00
CA PRO A 437 -23.33 -9.35 -29.82
C PRO A 437 -23.10 -10.20 -28.58
N ILE A 438 -22.09 -9.83 -27.78
CA ILE A 438 -21.79 -10.50 -26.52
C ILE A 438 -23.01 -10.42 -25.62
N THR A 439 -23.61 -11.58 -25.35
CA THR A 439 -24.82 -11.68 -24.55
C THR A 439 -24.47 -11.51 -23.08
N ARG A 440 -25.14 -10.58 -22.40
CA ARG A 440 -24.97 -10.40 -20.95
C ARG A 440 -25.41 -11.66 -20.21
N ALA A 441 -24.71 -11.98 -19.13
CA ALA A 441 -25.10 -13.09 -18.28
C ALA A 441 -26.45 -12.78 -17.57
N PRO A 442 -27.41 -13.72 -17.51
CA PRO A 442 -28.65 -13.49 -16.77
C PRO A 442 -28.38 -13.34 -15.25
N GLY A 443 -29.34 -12.76 -14.54
CA GLY A 443 -29.32 -12.71 -13.07
C GLY A 443 -28.16 -11.88 -12.48
N PHE A 444 -27.90 -10.68 -13.00
CA PHE A 444 -27.01 -9.75 -12.32
C PHE A 444 -27.58 -9.38 -10.94
N ALA A 445 -26.83 -9.67 -9.88
CA ALA A 445 -27.14 -9.27 -8.53
C ALA A 445 -25.82 -8.96 -7.81
N LEU A 446 -25.77 -7.82 -7.11
CA LEU A 446 -24.68 -7.53 -6.20
C LEU A 446 -24.81 -8.39 -4.94
N PRO A 447 -23.71 -8.90 -4.38
CA PRO A 447 -23.70 -9.58 -3.09
C PRO A 447 -24.40 -8.79 -1.97
N ALA A 448 -25.03 -9.53 -1.06
CA ALA A 448 -25.58 -8.95 0.15
C ALA A 448 -24.46 -8.35 1.01
N ARG A 449 -24.72 -7.16 1.59
CA ARG A 449 -23.81 -6.54 2.56
C ARG A 449 -23.76 -7.34 3.86
N GLY A 450 -22.68 -7.15 4.62
CA GLY A 450 -22.55 -7.69 5.97
C GLY A 450 -21.69 -8.96 6.08
N ARG A 451 -20.74 -9.14 5.17
CA ARG A 451 -19.77 -10.25 5.21
C ARG A 451 -18.94 -10.19 6.50
N LYS A 452 -18.87 -11.31 7.21
CA LYS A 452 -17.94 -11.54 8.33
C LYS A 452 -16.84 -12.51 7.90
N LEU A 453 -15.64 -12.37 8.46
CA LEU A 453 -14.58 -13.37 8.29
C LEU A 453 -14.91 -14.64 9.11
N GLN A 454 -14.29 -15.76 8.75
CA GLN A 454 -14.41 -16.99 9.53
C GLN A 454 -13.37 -16.99 10.64
N THR A 455 -13.81 -17.07 11.89
CA THR A 455 -12.91 -17.14 13.05
C THR A 455 -12.39 -18.55 13.25
N GLY A 456 -11.11 -18.67 13.62
CA GLY A 456 -10.42 -19.95 13.78
C GLY A 456 -10.83 -20.76 15.02
N THR A 457 -12.11 -21.17 15.12
CA THR A 457 -12.63 -22.05 16.19
C THR A 457 -13.40 -23.25 15.64
N SER A 458 -12.74 -24.04 14.80
CA SER A 458 -13.25 -25.34 14.32
C SER A 458 -12.23 -26.49 14.44
N THR A 459 -11.40 -26.47 15.48
CA THR A 459 -10.83 -27.73 16.05
C THR A 459 -11.90 -28.47 16.86
N SER A 460 -12.96 -28.93 16.20
CA SER A 460 -14.03 -29.72 16.79
C SER A 460 -14.04 -31.14 16.21
N GLY A 461 -13.40 -32.05 16.97
CA GLY A 461 -13.49 -33.50 16.89
C GLY A 461 -14.01 -34.17 15.61
N LEU A 462 -13.08 -34.62 14.75
CA LEU A 462 -13.28 -35.88 14.04
C LEU A 462 -12.85 -37.02 14.99
N SER A 463 -13.85 -37.66 15.59
CA SER A 463 -13.68 -38.82 16.45
C SER A 463 -13.03 -39.97 15.69
N ASN A 464 -11.98 -40.54 16.28
CA ASN A 464 -11.33 -41.74 15.78
C ASN A 464 -12.22 -42.97 16.06
N SER A 465 -13.14 -43.29 15.13
CA SER A 465 -13.94 -44.52 15.14
C SER A 465 -13.66 -45.32 13.87
N GLY A 466 -12.75 -46.28 13.99
CA GLY A 466 -12.34 -47.13 12.86
C GLY A 466 -13.39 -48.17 12.47
N LEU A 467 -13.32 -48.62 11.23
CA LEU A 467 -13.90 -49.89 10.77
C LEU A 467 -12.84 -50.64 9.97
N SER A 468 -12.46 -51.80 10.50
CA SER A 468 -11.66 -52.82 9.82
C SER A 468 -12.51 -53.56 8.78
N ALA A 469 -11.92 -53.93 7.64
CA ALA A 469 -11.93 -55.32 7.16
C ALA A 469 -11.15 -55.52 5.83
N SER A 470 -10.30 -56.54 5.83
CA SER A 470 -9.91 -57.44 4.73
C SER A 470 -10.29 -57.13 3.28
N GLY A 471 -9.27 -57.10 2.39
CA GLY A 471 -9.42 -57.31 0.95
C GLY A 471 -8.09 -57.73 0.31
N ARG A 472 -7.93 -59.02 -0.02
CA ARG A 472 -6.69 -59.60 -0.59
C ARG A 472 -6.66 -59.45 -2.12
N SER A 473 -5.43 -59.54 -2.66
CA SER A 473 -5.05 -60.00 -4.01
C SER A 473 -5.19 -59.04 -5.21
N GLY A 474 -4.15 -59.08 -6.07
CA GLY A 474 -3.98 -58.28 -7.29
C GLY A 474 -2.50 -58.26 -7.70
N GLN A 475 -2.03 -59.26 -8.47
CA GLN A 475 -0.63 -59.42 -8.89
C GLN A 475 -0.30 -58.65 -10.19
N SER A 476 0.92 -58.12 -10.30
CA SER A 476 1.78 -57.99 -11.50
C SER A 476 3.00 -57.15 -11.09
N GLN A 477 4.20 -57.67 -10.81
CA GLN A 477 5.23 -58.31 -11.65
C GLN A 477 5.83 -57.46 -12.78
N ASN A 478 7.17 -57.55 -12.87
CA ASN A 478 8.13 -56.98 -13.83
C ASN A 478 8.42 -55.46 -13.69
N ALA A 479 9.67 -54.97 -13.68
CA ALA A 479 10.98 -55.64 -13.82
C ALA A 479 12.11 -54.95 -13.00
N GLN A 480 13.20 -55.68 -12.77
CA GLN A 480 14.53 -55.18 -12.37
C GLN A 480 15.48 -55.23 -13.60
N PRO A 481 16.80 -54.94 -13.48
CA PRO A 481 17.38 -53.61 -13.24
C PRO A 481 18.51 -53.30 -14.25
N GLU A 482 19.06 -52.08 -14.25
CA GLU A 482 20.43 -51.86 -14.73
C GLU A 482 21.24 -50.98 -13.76
N GLU A 483 22.37 -51.51 -13.30
CA GLU A 483 23.47 -50.71 -12.74
C GLU A 483 24.43 -50.31 -13.87
N HIS A 484 25.01 -49.11 -13.78
CA HIS A 484 26.47 -48.91 -13.65
C HIS A 484 26.85 -47.43 -13.81
N GLY A 485 27.85 -46.97 -13.05
CA GLY A 485 28.38 -45.59 -13.14
C GLY A 485 29.19 -45.15 -11.92
N LYS A 486 30.45 -45.60 -11.81
CA LYS A 486 31.37 -45.21 -10.73
C LYS A 486 32.20 -43.96 -11.07
N GLY A 487 32.48 -43.15 -10.05
CA GLY A 487 33.64 -42.24 -9.99
C GLY A 487 33.27 -40.79 -9.60
N GLY A 488 33.96 -40.12 -8.67
CA GLY A 488 35.01 -40.55 -7.74
C GLY A 488 35.76 -39.37 -7.09
N TYR A 489 36.31 -39.54 -5.88
CA TYR A 489 37.24 -38.62 -5.16
C TYR A 489 36.62 -37.24 -4.74
N ARG A 490 37.06 -36.43 -3.75
CA ARG A 490 38.11 -36.37 -2.68
C ARG A 490 37.76 -35.15 -1.75
N GLN A 491 38.28 -34.86 -0.54
CA GLN A 491 39.15 -35.55 0.45
C GLN A 491 39.07 -34.83 1.84
N GLY A 492 38.95 -35.55 2.96
CA GLY A 492 39.25 -35.08 4.34
C GLY A 492 38.17 -34.21 5.05
N GLY A 493 38.13 -34.13 6.39
CA GLY A 493 38.89 -34.90 7.40
C GLY A 493 39.00 -34.21 8.76
N SER A 494 38.67 -34.93 9.85
CA SER A 494 38.87 -34.54 11.28
C SER A 494 38.03 -33.34 11.77
N TYR A 495 37.63 -33.17 13.03
CA TYR A 495 37.90 -33.81 14.33
C TYR A 495 36.51 -34.06 15.00
N GLY A 496 36.25 -34.89 16.01
CA GLY A 496 36.99 -35.36 17.18
C GLY A 496 35.93 -35.61 18.28
N ARG A 497 35.85 -36.82 18.84
CA ARG A 497 34.82 -37.18 19.85
C ARG A 497 35.20 -36.66 21.24
N GLY A 498 34.21 -36.24 22.03
CA GLY A 498 34.11 -36.79 23.40
C GLY A 498 33.63 -35.90 24.55
N ARG A 499 32.54 -36.35 25.18
CA ARG A 499 32.20 -36.25 26.62
C ARG A 499 31.85 -34.89 27.24
N GLY A 500 30.58 -34.80 27.65
CA GLY A 500 30.25 -34.90 29.08
C GLY A 500 29.83 -33.60 29.78
N GLY A 501 28.56 -33.55 30.20
CA GLY A 501 28.02 -32.47 31.02
C GLY A 501 26.52 -32.63 31.23
N ARG A 502 26.12 -33.34 32.29
CA ARG A 502 24.79 -33.17 32.90
C ARG A 502 24.79 -31.86 33.72
N ASP A 503 23.60 -31.50 34.18
CA ASP A 503 23.27 -30.42 35.13
C ASP A 503 22.93 -29.06 34.49
N GLY A 504 21.80 -28.43 34.82
CA GLY A 504 20.71 -28.93 35.66
C GLY A 504 19.44 -28.10 35.50
N ALA A 505 18.29 -28.77 35.44
CA ALA A 505 17.00 -28.10 35.42
C ALA A 505 16.71 -27.47 36.79
N ARG A 506 16.80 -26.14 36.89
CA ARG A 506 16.20 -25.37 37.99
C ARG A 506 15.02 -24.58 37.46
N GLY A 507 13.83 -25.19 37.58
CA GLY A 507 12.57 -24.49 37.38
C GLY A 507 12.39 -23.44 38.48
N GLY A 508 12.56 -22.17 38.12
CA GLY A 508 12.09 -21.06 38.94
C GLY A 508 10.61 -20.82 38.65
N TYR A 509 9.73 -21.31 39.53
CA TYR A 509 8.31 -20.91 39.54
C TYR A 509 8.19 -19.45 40.01
N GLY A 510 8.57 -18.52 39.14
CA GLY A 510 8.24 -17.11 39.28
C GLY A 510 6.79 -16.90 38.84
N SER A 511 5.93 -16.53 39.78
CA SER A 511 4.52 -16.20 39.51
C SER A 511 4.42 -15.08 38.47
N GLN A 512 4.13 -15.43 37.22
CA GLN A 512 3.87 -14.47 36.16
C GLN A 512 2.39 -14.07 36.23
N GLY A 513 2.12 -12.97 36.94
CA GLY A 513 0.87 -12.24 36.79
C GLY A 513 0.67 -11.87 35.31
N GLY A 514 -0.50 -12.23 34.77
CA GLY A 514 -0.76 -12.17 33.34
C GLY A 514 -0.55 -10.80 32.73
N ARG A 515 0.45 -10.70 31.84
CA ARG A 515 0.37 -9.84 30.66
C ARG A 515 0.12 -10.77 29.49
N GLU A 516 -0.99 -10.57 28.79
CA GLU A 516 -1.22 -11.22 27.49
C GLU A 516 -0.01 -10.93 26.58
N GLU A 517 0.45 -11.95 25.84
CA GLU A 517 1.64 -11.79 25.01
C GLU A 517 1.31 -10.88 23.82
N ARG A 518 1.68 -9.60 23.94
CA ARG A 518 1.51 -8.54 22.93
C ARG A 518 1.78 -9.06 21.51
N ILE A 519 0.81 -8.88 20.63
CA ILE A 519 0.87 -9.41 19.27
C ILE A 519 1.98 -8.69 18.50
N LYS A 520 3.04 -9.43 18.17
CA LYS A 520 4.21 -8.88 17.47
C LYS A 520 3.87 -8.61 16.01
N VAL A 521 4.35 -7.50 15.49
CA VAL A 521 4.17 -7.09 14.09
C VAL A 521 5.52 -7.05 13.38
N LYS A 522 5.56 -7.47 12.12
CA LYS A 522 6.69 -7.28 11.20
C LYS A 522 6.20 -6.80 9.83
N VAL A 523 7.07 -6.12 9.11
CA VAL A 523 6.81 -5.55 7.78
C VAL A 523 8.02 -5.84 6.91
N TYR A 524 7.79 -6.25 5.66
CA TYR A 524 8.83 -6.61 4.70
C TYR A 524 8.66 -5.76 3.43
N GLY A 525 9.17 -4.52 3.49
CA GLY A 525 9.03 -3.55 2.40
C GLY A 525 7.56 -3.17 2.19
N LYS A 526 7.12 -3.17 0.93
CA LYS A 526 5.71 -2.95 0.55
C LYS A 526 4.93 -4.26 0.39
N ASP A 527 5.65 -5.37 0.33
CA ASP A 527 5.21 -6.60 -0.31
C ASP A 527 4.48 -7.53 0.66
N SER A 528 4.79 -7.47 1.96
CA SER A 528 4.11 -8.28 2.97
C SER A 528 4.29 -7.75 4.38
N LEU A 529 3.44 -8.24 5.27
CA LEU A 529 3.48 -8.00 6.70
C LEU A 529 3.17 -9.30 7.46
N GLN A 530 3.38 -9.29 8.78
CA GLN A 530 3.08 -10.40 9.67
C GLN A 530 2.50 -9.87 10.96
N VAL A 531 1.35 -10.41 11.38
CA VAL A 531 0.70 -10.13 12.66
C VAL A 531 0.68 -11.43 13.47
N GLY A 532 1.38 -11.44 14.60
CA GLY A 532 1.60 -12.64 15.40
C GLY A 532 2.34 -13.72 14.60
N LYS A 533 1.65 -14.81 14.28
CA LYS A 533 2.17 -15.91 13.44
C LYS A 533 1.62 -15.89 12.01
N SER A 534 0.67 -15.00 11.72
CA SER A 534 -0.08 -14.96 10.47
C SER A 534 0.57 -14.00 9.48
N PRO A 535 1.13 -14.48 8.35
CA PRO A 535 1.62 -13.61 7.29
C PRO A 535 0.44 -13.06 6.47
N VAL A 536 0.63 -11.88 5.89
CA VAL A 536 -0.24 -11.28 4.87
C VAL A 536 0.63 -10.84 3.71
N ASP A 537 0.36 -11.40 2.54
CA ASP A 537 0.97 -11.00 1.28
C ASP A 537 0.18 -9.82 0.70
N LEU A 538 0.88 -8.82 0.19
CA LEU A 538 0.32 -7.61 -0.42
C LEU A 538 0.99 -7.27 -1.76
N ARG A 539 1.86 -8.15 -2.31
CA ARG A 539 2.61 -7.93 -3.56
C ARG A 539 1.73 -7.55 -4.75
N PHE A 540 0.49 -8.03 -4.77
CA PHE A 540 -0.48 -7.80 -5.84
C PHE A 540 -1.44 -6.63 -5.56
N VAL A 541 -1.29 -5.94 -4.43
CA VAL A 541 -1.96 -4.65 -4.13
C VAL A 541 -1.09 -3.52 -4.69
N GLU A 542 -0.99 -3.43 -6.02
CA GLU A 542 0.02 -2.61 -6.72
C GLU A 542 -0.04 -1.10 -6.39
N GLN A 543 -1.19 -0.59 -5.96
CA GLN A 543 -1.38 0.80 -5.54
C GLN A 543 -0.86 1.09 -4.11
N LEU A 544 -0.27 0.11 -3.42
CA LEU A 544 0.47 0.31 -2.18
C LEU A 544 1.89 0.82 -2.50
N ILE A 545 2.09 2.13 -2.41
CA ILE A 545 3.28 2.79 -2.98
C ILE A 545 4.39 3.10 -1.96
N ASP A 546 4.10 3.10 -0.64
CA ASP A 546 5.07 3.43 0.43
C ASP A 546 5.10 2.32 1.53
N PRO A 547 6.28 1.81 1.95
CA PRO A 547 6.39 0.84 3.05
C PRO A 547 5.78 1.30 4.38
N GLU A 548 5.67 2.61 4.61
CA GLU A 548 5.01 3.16 5.79
C GLU A 548 3.48 2.97 5.77
N GLN A 549 2.88 2.82 4.59
CA GLN A 549 1.48 2.37 4.46
C GLN A 549 1.36 0.91 4.87
N THR A 550 2.31 0.06 4.47
CA THR A 550 2.36 -1.36 4.87
C THR A 550 2.53 -1.50 6.38
N ASN A 551 3.35 -0.65 7.00
CA ASN A 551 3.49 -0.60 8.45
C ASN A 551 2.20 -0.13 9.14
N ALA A 552 1.52 0.88 8.59
CA ALA A 552 0.21 1.30 9.10
C ALA A 552 -0.86 0.20 9.01
N LEU A 553 -0.96 -0.49 7.87
CA LEU A 553 -1.84 -1.66 7.69
C LEU A 553 -1.54 -2.75 8.71
N ALA A 554 -0.27 -3.01 9.00
CA ALA A 554 0.15 -4.01 9.97
C ALA A 554 -0.24 -3.62 11.42
N GLN A 555 -0.19 -2.33 11.77
CA GLN A 555 -0.67 -1.81 13.05
C GLN A 555 -2.20 -1.86 13.15
N MET A 556 -2.92 -1.48 12.09
CA MET A 556 -4.39 -1.55 12.01
C MET A 556 -4.89 -2.99 12.15
N LEU A 557 -4.29 -3.94 11.42
CA LEU A 557 -4.65 -5.34 11.48
C LEU A 557 -4.34 -5.95 12.86
N ARG A 558 -3.21 -5.61 13.48
CA ARG A 558 -2.92 -6.01 14.87
C ARG A 558 -3.98 -5.47 15.82
N TYR A 559 -4.37 -4.20 15.71
CA TYR A 559 -5.45 -3.60 16.50
C TYR A 559 -6.79 -4.35 16.31
N CYS A 560 -7.15 -4.72 15.08
CA CYS A 560 -8.34 -5.53 14.80
C CYS A 560 -8.31 -6.90 15.50
N VAL A 561 -7.15 -7.57 15.53
CA VAL A 561 -7.00 -8.87 16.20
C VAL A 561 -7.00 -8.71 17.72
N GLU A 562 -6.24 -7.75 18.27
CA GLU A 562 -6.18 -7.46 19.72
C GLU A 562 -7.56 -7.09 20.30
N HIS A 563 -8.39 -6.39 19.54
CA HIS A 563 -9.75 -6.00 19.96
C HIS A 563 -10.87 -6.96 19.45
N GLN A 564 -10.52 -8.11 18.86
CA GLN A 564 -11.46 -9.10 18.34
C GLN A 564 -12.50 -8.52 17.35
N LEU A 565 -12.11 -7.50 16.58
CA LEU A 565 -13.06 -6.79 15.70
C LEU A 565 -13.52 -7.67 14.54
N LEU A 566 -12.60 -8.44 13.95
CA LEU A 566 -12.87 -9.36 12.84
C LEU A 566 -13.86 -10.49 13.21
N GLU A 567 -13.93 -10.83 14.50
CA GLU A 567 -14.80 -11.87 15.03
C GLU A 567 -16.23 -11.36 15.27
N ARG A 568 -16.34 -10.09 15.68
CA ARG A 568 -17.59 -9.49 16.17
C ARG A 568 -18.33 -8.77 15.06
N TYR A 569 -17.61 -8.07 14.20
CA TYR A 569 -18.16 -7.14 13.21
C TYR A 569 -18.06 -7.68 11.78
N THR A 570 -18.72 -7.01 10.84
CA THR A 570 -18.52 -7.26 9.42
C THR A 570 -17.19 -6.64 8.97
N VAL A 571 -16.68 -6.98 7.79
CA VAL A 571 -15.44 -6.38 7.27
C VAL A 571 -15.63 -4.87 7.10
N ALA A 572 -16.76 -4.44 6.52
CA ALA A 572 -17.09 -3.02 6.38
C ALA A 572 -17.25 -2.28 7.72
N ASP A 573 -17.91 -2.89 8.72
CA ASP A 573 -18.02 -2.31 10.06
C ASP A 573 -16.65 -2.20 10.75
N THR A 574 -15.78 -3.21 10.58
CA THR A 574 -14.42 -3.20 11.13
C THR A 574 -13.60 -2.05 10.57
N VAL A 575 -13.62 -1.84 9.26
CA VAL A 575 -12.93 -0.71 8.61
C VAL A 575 -13.51 0.61 9.08
N THR A 576 -14.84 0.73 9.18
CA THR A 576 -15.52 1.93 9.71
C THR A 576 -15.11 2.25 11.16
N LEU A 577 -14.95 1.23 12.01
CA LEU A 577 -14.48 1.38 13.38
C LEU A 577 -13.01 1.82 13.45
N LEU A 578 -12.13 1.22 12.63
CA LEU A 578 -10.72 1.65 12.50
C LEU A 578 -10.64 3.12 12.08
N GLU A 579 -11.32 3.50 11.00
CA GLU A 579 -11.31 4.87 10.48
C GLU A 579 -11.83 5.88 11.50
N LYS A 580 -12.83 5.51 12.32
CA LYS A 580 -13.36 6.34 13.40
C LYS A 580 -12.33 6.59 14.51
N GLU A 581 -11.61 5.56 14.96
CA GLU A 581 -10.56 5.72 15.98
C GLU A 581 -9.35 6.49 15.43
N ILE A 582 -8.96 6.24 14.17
CA ILE A 582 -7.91 6.99 13.47
C ILE A 582 -8.31 8.46 13.30
N LYS A 583 -9.57 8.77 12.96
CA LYS A 583 -10.07 10.15 12.86
C LYS A 583 -10.03 10.88 14.20
N LYS A 584 -10.16 10.16 15.32
CA LYS A 584 -10.17 10.70 16.68
C LYS A 584 -8.77 10.92 17.27
N GLY A 585 -7.85 9.96 17.08
CA GLY A 585 -6.51 9.99 17.71
C GLY A 585 -5.34 9.99 16.74
N GLY A 586 -5.59 10.15 15.44
CA GLY A 586 -4.60 9.94 14.37
C GLY A 586 -4.26 8.47 14.17
N ILE A 587 -3.43 8.17 13.18
CA ILE A 587 -2.97 6.80 12.87
C ILE A 587 -2.21 6.12 14.02
N THR A 588 -1.74 6.91 14.99
CA THR A 588 -1.11 6.43 16.23
C THR A 588 -2.09 5.86 17.24
N ALA A 589 -3.41 6.11 17.10
CA ALA A 589 -4.45 5.54 17.97
C ALA A 589 -4.53 4.01 17.88
N VAL A 590 -4.15 3.44 16.74
CA VAL A 590 -4.10 1.99 16.48
C VAL A 590 -2.69 1.41 16.63
N SER A 591 -1.73 2.18 17.15
CA SER A 591 -0.36 1.70 17.40
C SER A 591 -0.20 1.11 18.80
N ASP A 592 0.70 0.12 18.93
CA ASP A 592 1.04 -0.53 20.20
C ASP A 592 2.14 0.23 20.98
N THR A 593 2.63 1.36 20.47
CA THR A 593 3.59 2.22 21.17
C THR A 593 2.89 3.31 21.98
N SER A 594 3.29 3.48 23.24
CA SER A 594 2.80 4.56 24.12
C SER A 594 3.31 5.96 23.75
N TYR A 595 3.94 6.08 22.58
CA TYR A 595 4.43 7.32 21.98
C TYR A 595 4.09 7.30 20.49
N ALA A 596 3.86 8.48 19.91
CA ALA A 596 3.62 8.62 18.49
C ALA A 596 4.93 8.46 17.71
N ALA A 597 5.17 7.30 17.11
CA ALA A 597 6.38 7.01 16.33
C ALA A 597 6.35 7.61 14.91
N CYS A 598 7.53 7.90 14.35
CA CYS A 598 7.72 8.09 12.91
C CYS A 598 7.51 6.74 12.16
N GLY A 599 7.30 6.79 10.85
CA GLY A 599 7.27 5.58 10.01
C GLY A 599 5.88 4.96 9.80
N LEU A 600 4.80 5.74 9.93
CA LEU A 600 3.43 5.33 9.60
C LEU A 600 2.83 6.33 8.60
N CYS A 601 2.25 5.79 7.53
CA CYS A 601 1.61 6.55 6.46
C CYS A 601 0.18 6.05 6.25
N MET A 602 -0.77 6.95 5.99
CA MET A 602 -2.18 6.56 5.86
C MET A 602 -2.41 5.74 4.57
N PRO A 603 -2.90 4.49 4.65
CA PRO A 603 -3.42 3.76 3.50
C PRO A 603 -4.82 4.28 3.12
N ARG A 604 -5.24 4.08 1.87
CA ARG A 604 -6.64 4.29 1.46
C ARG A 604 -7.54 3.22 2.08
N THR A 605 -8.82 3.53 2.24
CA THR A 605 -9.86 2.58 2.67
C THR A 605 -9.77 1.26 1.89
N GLN A 606 -9.58 1.33 0.57
CA GLN A 606 -9.45 0.16 -0.33
C GLN A 606 -8.25 -0.73 0.02
N GLU A 607 -7.12 -0.16 0.45
CA GLU A 607 -5.95 -0.92 0.92
C GLU A 607 -6.18 -1.56 2.30
N ILE A 608 -6.97 -0.93 3.18
CA ILE A 608 -7.37 -1.53 4.47
C ILE A 608 -8.24 -2.77 4.23
N PHE A 609 -9.25 -2.68 3.37
CA PHE A 609 -10.04 -3.83 2.92
C PHE A 609 -9.15 -4.91 2.28
N ALA A 610 -8.28 -4.54 1.34
CA ALA A 610 -7.37 -5.46 0.66
C ALA A 610 -6.43 -6.21 1.62
N CYS A 611 -5.97 -5.55 2.69
CA CYS A 611 -5.16 -6.17 3.74
C CYS A 611 -5.96 -7.14 4.60
N ILE A 612 -7.15 -6.75 5.06
CA ILE A 612 -8.02 -7.62 5.88
C ILE A 612 -8.43 -8.87 5.08
N ASN A 613 -8.73 -8.72 3.78
CA ASN A 613 -9.14 -9.82 2.91
C ASN A 613 -8.04 -10.82 2.53
N ARG A 614 -6.78 -10.53 2.87
CA ARG A 614 -5.62 -11.43 2.70
C ARG A 614 -5.09 -11.96 4.02
N TYR A 615 -5.73 -11.61 5.14
CA TYR A 615 -5.43 -12.20 6.44
C TYR A 615 -5.93 -13.65 6.52
N ARG A 616 -5.16 -14.53 7.15
CA ARG A 616 -5.38 -15.99 7.21
C ARG A 616 -5.60 -16.56 8.61
N GLY A 617 -5.57 -15.74 9.66
CA GLY A 617 -5.60 -16.21 11.05
C GLY A 617 -6.63 -15.50 11.91
#